data_AF-A0A7S0HFS1-F1
#
_entry.id   AF-A0A7S0HFS1-F1
#
_cell.length_a   1.000
_cell.length_b   1.000
_cell.length_c   1.000
_cell.angle_alpha   90.00
_cell.angle_beta   90.00
_cell.angle_gamma   90.00
#
_symmetry.space_group_name_H-M   'P 1'
#
loop_
_entity.id
_entity.type
_entity.pdbx_description
1 polymer ?
#
loop_
_entity_poly.entity_id
_entity_poly.type
_entity_poly.pdbx_seq_one_letter_code
_entity_poly.pdbx_strand_id
1 'polypeptide(L)'
;SSTDVDNLRVAKMVIVTYDLLSRSEFMQSSLLSCGFRTIIVDESHYCKNKDTKRTMAVLKLAKQARRRILLSGTPALNRPAELFSQISMIADKLFGTWTDYTTRYCDGRRGRFGWECKGATNIEELHDKL
;
A
#
# COMPACT_ATOMS: atom_id res chain seq x y z
N SER A 1 22.75 4.98 11.40
CA SER A 1 24.19 4.91 11.06
C SER A 1 24.44 3.62 10.28
N SER A 2 25.66 3.33 9.80
CA SER A 2 25.98 2.02 9.16
C SER A 2 25.55 0.83 10.03
N THR A 3 25.73 0.97 11.35
CA THR A 3 25.46 -0.04 12.36
C THR A 3 24.02 -0.54 12.37
N ASP A 4 23.03 0.34 12.12
CA ASP A 4 21.62 -0.06 12.11
C ASP A 4 21.27 -0.96 10.92
N VAL A 5 21.88 -0.68 9.76
CA VAL A 5 21.67 -1.45 8.53
C VAL A 5 22.39 -2.79 8.58
N ASP A 6 23.59 -2.81 9.17
CA ASP A 6 24.36 -4.04 9.36
C ASP A 6 23.59 -5.06 10.23
N ASN A 7 22.84 -4.57 11.22
CA ASN A 7 22.03 -5.40 12.11
C ASN A 7 20.74 -5.93 11.47
N LEU A 8 20.28 -5.39 10.33
CA LEU A 8 19.03 -5.83 9.70
C LEU A 8 19.06 -7.31 9.29
N ARG A 9 20.23 -7.83 8.90
CA ARG A 9 20.39 -9.21 8.43
C ARG A 9 20.31 -10.26 9.54
N VAL A 10 20.63 -9.87 10.76
CA VAL A 10 20.64 -10.78 11.93
C VAL A 10 19.40 -10.61 12.81
N ALA A 11 18.68 -9.50 12.65
CA ALA A 11 17.48 -9.22 13.42
C ALA A 11 16.35 -10.22 13.09
N LYS A 12 15.71 -10.76 14.14
CA LYS A 12 14.50 -11.58 14.00
C LYS A 12 13.26 -10.76 13.65
N MET A 13 13.23 -9.50 14.07
CA MET A 13 12.15 -8.55 13.87
C MET A 13 12.75 -7.17 13.65
N VAL A 14 12.19 -6.43 12.68
CA VAL A 14 12.58 -5.04 12.38
C VAL A 14 11.34 -4.18 12.48
N ILE A 15 11.41 -3.14 13.29
CA ILE A 15 10.34 -2.13 13.42
C ILE A 15 10.84 -0.86 12.74
N VAL A 16 10.05 -0.34 11.80
CA VAL A 16 10.39 0.84 11.02
C VAL A 16 9.18 1.76 10.93
N THR A 17 9.42 3.07 11.04
CA THR A 17 8.36 4.07 10.88
C THR A 17 8.15 4.41 9.40
N TYR A 18 6.94 4.85 9.07
CA TYR A 18 6.61 5.30 7.71
C TYR A 18 7.50 6.45 7.21
N ASP A 19 7.86 7.38 8.10
CA ASP A 19 8.67 8.55 7.76
C ASP A 19 10.08 8.11 7.34
N LEU A 20 10.71 7.22 8.11
CA LEU A 20 12.03 6.67 7.79
C LEU A 20 12.03 5.92 6.46
N LEU A 21 11.00 5.09 6.22
CA LEU A 21 10.81 4.43 4.92
C LEU A 21 10.70 5.45 3.78
N SER A 22 9.97 6.54 3.97
CA SER A 22 9.71 7.51 2.89
C SER A 22 10.88 8.44 2.56
N ARG A 23 11.83 8.62 3.49
CA ARG A 23 12.95 9.57 3.34
C ARG A 23 14.25 8.94 2.85
N SER A 24 14.50 7.68 3.15
CA SER A 24 15.80 7.04 2.89
C SER A 24 15.70 5.91 1.87
N GLU A 25 16.13 6.16 0.63
CA GLU A 25 16.22 5.13 -0.42
C GLU A 25 17.24 4.04 -0.08
N PHE A 26 18.31 4.41 0.62
CA PHE A 26 19.30 3.46 1.14
C PHE A 26 18.66 2.49 2.14
N MET A 27 17.84 2.99 3.06
CA MET A 27 17.11 2.14 4.01
C MET A 27 16.08 1.26 3.30
N GLN A 28 15.33 1.80 2.33
CA GLN A 28 14.39 1.00 1.53
C GLN A 28 15.09 -0.16 0.83
N SER A 29 16.22 0.11 0.15
CA SER A 29 16.99 -0.91 -0.55
C SER A 29 17.54 -1.97 0.40
N SER A 30 18.02 -1.55 1.57
CA SER A 30 18.52 -2.46 2.61
C SER A 30 17.41 -3.37 3.13
N LEU A 31 16.23 -2.83 3.43
CA LEU A 31 15.07 -3.60 3.88
C LEU A 31 14.54 -4.55 2.80
N LEU A 32 14.50 -4.13 1.53
CA LEU A 32 14.13 -5.00 0.41
C LEU A 32 15.12 -6.17 0.27
N SER A 33 16.41 -5.95 0.51
CA SER A 33 17.42 -7.01 0.45
C SER A 33 17.29 -8.06 1.55
N CYS A 34 16.57 -7.76 2.64
CA CYS A 34 16.39 -8.69 3.76
C CYS A 34 15.39 -9.82 3.45
N GLY A 35 14.51 -9.66 2.45
CA GLY A 35 13.59 -10.72 2.03
C GLY A 35 12.59 -11.14 3.10
N PHE A 36 11.93 -10.18 3.76
CA PHE A 36 10.97 -10.46 4.83
C PHE A 36 9.84 -11.39 4.37
N ARG A 37 9.62 -12.49 5.10
CA ARG A 37 8.53 -13.44 4.80
C ARG A 37 7.15 -12.94 5.23
N THR A 38 7.12 -12.08 6.24
CA THR A 38 5.89 -11.50 6.80
C THR A 38 6.10 -10.00 6.96
N ILE A 39 5.13 -9.20 6.52
CA ILE A 39 5.07 -7.76 6.76
C ILE A 39 3.76 -7.44 7.46
N ILE A 40 3.86 -6.60 8.50
CA ILE A 40 2.73 -6.03 9.22
C ILE A 40 2.75 -4.52 8.97
N VAL A 41 1.64 -3.99 8.49
CA VAL A 41 1.44 -2.57 8.21
C VAL A 41 0.42 -2.07 9.21
N ASP A 42 0.91 -1.43 10.27
CA ASP A 42 0.06 -0.87 11.32
C ASP A 42 -0.46 0.52 10.93
N GLU A 43 -1.70 0.81 11.30
CA GLU A 43 -2.48 1.94 10.77
C GLU A 43 -2.37 2.11 9.26
N SER A 44 -2.71 1.04 8.52
CA SER A 44 -2.59 0.98 7.06
C SER A 44 -3.37 2.05 6.31
N HIS A 45 -4.32 2.75 6.94
CA HIS A 45 -4.99 3.92 6.39
C HIS A 45 -4.01 5.06 6.04
N TYR A 46 -2.81 5.10 6.62
CA TYR A 46 -1.75 6.02 6.19
C TYR A 46 -1.24 5.76 4.77
N CYS A 47 -1.55 4.60 4.20
CA CYS A 47 -1.18 4.18 2.85
C CYS A 47 -2.31 4.36 1.82
N LYS A 48 -3.33 5.17 2.11
CA LYS A 48 -4.53 5.34 1.26
C LYS A 48 -4.31 5.99 -0.10
N ASN A 49 -3.26 6.81 -0.25
CA ASN A 49 -2.97 7.50 -1.49
C ASN A 49 -1.80 6.84 -2.20
N LYS A 50 -2.10 6.10 -3.29
CA LYS A 50 -1.12 5.32 -4.06
C LYS A 50 0.09 6.10 -4.55
N ASP A 51 -0.05 7.41 -4.79
CA ASP A 51 0.99 8.24 -5.40
C ASP A 51 1.96 8.84 -4.38
N THR A 52 1.69 8.66 -3.10
CA THR A 52 2.59 9.14 -2.04
C THR A 52 3.86 8.28 -1.97
N LYS A 53 5.02 8.91 -1.76
CA LYS A 53 6.31 8.21 -1.56
C LYS A 53 6.22 7.12 -0.49
N ARG A 54 5.49 7.41 0.60
CA ARG A 54 5.20 6.47 1.67
C ARG A 54 4.49 5.21 1.17
N THR A 55 3.35 5.38 0.49
CA THR A 55 2.56 4.23 0.01
C THR A 55 3.35 3.41 -0.99
N MET A 56 4.08 4.06 -1.90
CA MET A 56 4.94 3.36 -2.85
C MET A 56 6.05 2.56 -2.17
N ALA A 57 6.72 3.13 -1.16
CA ALA A 57 7.77 2.43 -0.42
C ALA A 57 7.23 1.20 0.34
N VAL A 58 6.10 1.36 1.04
CA VAL A 58 5.44 0.28 1.78
C VAL A 58 4.94 -0.80 0.83
N LEU A 59 4.32 -0.42 -0.30
CA LEU A 59 3.82 -1.35 -1.31
C LEU A 59 4.94 -2.22 -1.89
N LYS A 60 6.10 -1.62 -2.19
CA LYS A 60 7.28 -2.35 -2.69
C LYS A 60 7.75 -3.42 -1.70
N LEU A 61 7.87 -3.06 -0.42
CA LEU A 61 8.24 -4.01 0.64
C LEU A 61 7.17 -5.10 0.80
N ALA A 62 5.91 -4.69 0.95
CA ALA A 62 4.79 -5.59 1.16
C ALA A 62 4.69 -6.66 0.06
N LYS A 63 4.85 -6.28 -1.21
CA LYS A 63 4.76 -7.21 -2.35
C LYS A 63 5.83 -8.30 -2.39
N GLN A 64 6.97 -8.13 -1.72
CA GLN A 64 7.98 -9.19 -1.60
C GLN A 64 7.64 -10.23 -0.53
N ALA A 65 6.80 -9.86 0.45
CA ALA A 65 6.46 -10.75 1.54
C ALA A 65 5.34 -11.73 1.17
N ARG A 66 5.51 -12.98 1.56
CA ARG A 66 4.50 -14.03 1.38
C ARG A 66 3.25 -13.76 2.22
N ARG A 67 3.42 -13.27 3.45
CA ARG A 67 2.34 -12.95 4.39
C ARG A 67 2.29 -11.45 4.63
N ARG A 68 1.11 -10.87 4.48
CA ARG A 68 0.89 -9.42 4.55
C ARG A 68 -0.32 -9.20 5.45
N ILE A 69 -0.14 -8.45 6.52
CA ILE A 69 -1.19 -8.15 7.50
C ILE A 69 -1.30 -6.64 7.57
N LEU A 70 -2.47 -6.11 7.25
CA LEU A 70 -2.78 -4.70 7.39
C LEU A 70 -3.66 -4.55 8.62
N LEU A 71 -3.27 -3.69 9.54
CA LEU A 71 -4.02 -3.37 10.75
C LEU A 71 -4.49 -1.93 10.64
N SER A 72 -5.75 -1.66 10.90
CA SER A 72 -6.23 -0.31 11.11
C SER A 72 -7.55 -0.30 11.86
N GLY A 73 -7.74 0.68 12.74
CA GLY A 73 -9.05 0.93 13.36
C GLY A 73 -10.10 1.49 12.39
N THR A 74 -9.67 1.96 11.21
CA THR A 74 -10.53 2.59 10.18
C THR A 74 -10.22 2.04 8.78
N PRO A 75 -10.47 0.74 8.53
CA PRO A 75 -10.11 0.11 7.26
C PRO A 75 -10.90 0.68 6.07
N ALA A 76 -12.15 1.08 6.31
CA ALA A 76 -13.02 1.73 5.33
C ALA A 76 -12.76 3.24 5.31
N LEU A 77 -12.38 3.75 4.14
CA LEU A 77 -12.07 5.15 3.92
C LEU A 77 -13.19 5.85 3.14
N ASN A 78 -13.22 7.18 3.20
CA ASN A 78 -14.31 8.01 2.68
C ASN A 78 -14.58 7.84 1.18
N ARG A 79 -13.63 7.29 0.41
CA ARG A 79 -13.78 7.04 -1.03
C ARG A 79 -13.26 5.65 -1.42
N PRO A 80 -13.91 4.96 -2.37
CA PRO A 80 -13.44 3.66 -2.86
C PRO A 80 -12.00 3.69 -3.38
N ALA A 81 -11.59 4.80 -4.00
CA ALA A 81 -10.23 5.01 -4.50
C ALA A 81 -9.15 4.82 -3.42
N GLU A 82 -9.47 5.13 -2.16
CA GLU A 82 -8.56 5.03 -1.02
C GLU A 82 -8.34 3.57 -0.55
N LEU A 83 -9.21 2.64 -0.93
CA LEU A 83 -9.06 1.21 -0.63
C LEU A 83 -8.07 0.51 -1.55
N PHE A 84 -7.90 1.00 -2.79
CA PHE A 84 -7.14 0.29 -3.81
C PHE A 84 -5.71 -0.01 -3.40
N SER A 85 -5.02 0.93 -2.75
CA SER A 85 -3.64 0.74 -2.33
C SER A 85 -3.52 -0.36 -1.26
N GLN A 86 -4.45 -0.39 -0.31
CA GLN A 86 -4.51 -1.43 0.73
C GLN A 86 -4.84 -2.79 0.11
N ILE A 87 -5.82 -2.86 -0.78
CA ILE A 87 -6.16 -4.10 -1.48
C ILE A 87 -4.99 -4.56 -2.35
N SER A 88 -4.31 -3.65 -3.06
CA SER A 88 -3.12 -3.95 -3.86
C SER A 88 -1.94 -4.45 -3.04
N MET A 89 -1.90 -4.15 -1.73
CA MET A 89 -0.92 -4.75 -0.83
C MET A 89 -1.29 -6.19 -0.51
N ILE A 90 -2.56 -6.53 -0.32
CA ILE A 90 -3.00 -7.87 0.13
C ILE A 90 -3.28 -8.82 -1.04
N ALA A 91 -4.02 -8.36 -2.05
CA ALA A 91 -4.54 -9.13 -3.17
C ALA A 91 -4.47 -8.30 -4.47
N ASP A 92 -3.25 -8.14 -5.00
CA ASP A 92 -2.95 -7.29 -6.16
C ASP A 92 -3.59 -7.72 -7.49
N LYS A 93 -4.18 -8.92 -7.53
CA LYS A 93 -4.92 -9.45 -8.68
C LYS A 93 -6.43 -9.32 -8.56
N LEU A 94 -6.97 -8.97 -7.38
CA LEU A 94 -8.42 -9.03 -7.11
C LEU A 94 -9.22 -8.04 -7.96
N PHE A 95 -8.68 -6.84 -8.18
CA PHE A 95 -9.36 -5.77 -8.91
C PHE A 95 -8.61 -5.26 -10.15
N GLY A 96 -7.60 -5.99 -10.61
CA GLY A 96 -6.82 -5.62 -11.79
C GLY A 96 -5.97 -4.37 -11.57
N THR A 97 -5.86 -3.54 -12.62
CA THR A 97 -5.07 -2.31 -12.57
C THR A 97 -5.81 -1.17 -11.86
N TRP A 98 -5.08 -0.11 -11.52
CA TRP A 98 -5.69 1.12 -10.98
C TRP A 98 -6.79 1.68 -11.88
N THR A 99 -6.57 1.66 -13.20
CA THR A 99 -7.52 2.17 -14.18
C THR A 99 -8.77 1.29 -14.19
N ASP A 100 -8.63 -0.04 -14.13
CA ASP A 100 -9.77 -0.97 -14.08
C ASP A 100 -10.62 -0.73 -12.84
N TYR A 101 -9.98 -0.67 -11.68
CA TYR A 101 -10.64 -0.43 -10.40
C TYR A 101 -11.34 0.93 -10.37
N THR A 102 -10.65 2.01 -10.77
CA THR A 102 -11.23 3.35 -10.68
C THR A 102 -12.33 3.57 -11.69
N THR A 103 -12.24 3.02 -12.89
CA THR A 103 -13.33 3.06 -13.88
C THR A 103 -14.59 2.39 -13.33
N ARG A 104 -14.44 1.23 -12.68
CA ARG A 104 -15.59 0.46 -12.19
C ARG A 104 -16.19 1.01 -10.89
N TYR A 105 -15.35 1.45 -9.94
CA TYR A 105 -15.81 1.75 -8.57
C TYR A 105 -15.69 3.21 -8.13
N CYS A 106 -14.96 4.05 -8.88
CA CYS A 106 -14.60 5.40 -8.44
C CYS A 106 -15.08 6.52 -9.39
N ASP A 107 -16.02 6.23 -10.29
CA ASP A 107 -16.39 7.14 -11.39
C ASP A 107 -15.16 7.60 -12.19
N GLY A 108 -14.29 6.64 -12.53
CA GLY A 108 -13.01 6.89 -13.19
C GLY A 108 -13.19 7.40 -14.61
N ARG A 109 -12.75 8.64 -14.89
CA ARG A 109 -12.88 9.26 -16.22
C ARG A 109 -11.70 10.15 -16.59
N ARG A 110 -11.52 10.37 -17.88
CA ARG A 110 -10.56 11.33 -18.42
C ARG A 110 -11.12 12.75 -18.25
N GLY A 111 -10.57 13.50 -17.29
CA GLY A 111 -10.85 14.92 -17.10
C GLY A 111 -9.92 15.82 -17.92
N ARG A 112 -10.11 17.13 -17.78
CA ARG A 112 -9.32 18.16 -18.50
C ARG A 112 -7.83 18.14 -18.13
N PHE A 113 -7.52 17.77 -16.90
CA PHE A 113 -6.16 17.81 -16.34
C PHE A 113 -5.58 16.43 -16.03
N GLY A 114 -6.25 15.35 -16.45
CA GLY A 114 -5.78 13.98 -16.21
C GLY A 114 -6.89 13.02 -15.82
N TRP A 115 -6.51 11.90 -15.23
CA TRP A 115 -7.45 10.89 -14.75
C TRP A 115 -8.11 11.33 -13.44
N GLU A 116 -9.44 11.36 -13.40
CA GLU A 116 -10.23 11.73 -12.23
C GLU A 116 -10.99 10.52 -11.70
N CYS A 117 -11.03 10.36 -10.37
CA CYS A 117 -11.67 9.23 -9.68
C CYS A 117 -12.30 9.70 -8.36
N LYS A 118 -13.12 10.76 -8.42
CA LYS A 118 -13.69 11.43 -7.24
C LYS A 118 -15.04 10.86 -6.79
N GLY A 119 -15.66 10.00 -7.59
CA GLY A 119 -16.98 9.45 -7.33
C GLY A 119 -16.94 8.06 -6.70
N ALA A 120 -18.10 7.43 -6.69
CA ALA A 120 -18.35 6.11 -6.12
C ALA A 120 -19.42 5.43 -6.99
N THR A 121 -19.09 4.28 -7.57
CA THR A 121 -19.96 3.49 -8.46
C THR A 121 -19.88 2.02 -8.06
N ASN A 122 -20.93 1.22 -8.29
CA ASN A 122 -20.94 -0.23 -8.00
C ASN A 122 -20.48 -0.60 -6.57
N ILE A 123 -20.89 0.18 -5.57
CA ILE A 123 -20.40 0.04 -4.18
C ILE A 123 -20.91 -1.24 -3.52
N GLU A 124 -22.13 -1.66 -3.83
CA GLU A 124 -22.67 -2.95 -3.37
C GLU A 124 -21.79 -4.12 -3.86
N GLU A 125 -21.46 -4.14 -5.16
CA GLU A 125 -20.54 -5.14 -5.73
C GLU A 125 -19.14 -5.07 -5.08
N LEU A 126 -18.65 -3.86 -4.77
CA LEU A 126 -17.37 -3.69 -4.10
C LEU A 126 -17.40 -4.29 -2.69
N HIS A 127 -18.47 -4.06 -1.93
CA HIS A 127 -18.63 -4.63 -0.59
C HIS A 127 -18.74 -6.16 -0.62
N ASP A 128 -19.48 -6.72 -1.58
CA ASP A 128 -19.63 -8.18 -1.70
C ASP A 128 -18.31 -8.90 -2.06
N LYS A 129 -17.36 -8.19 -2.67
CA LYS A 129 -16.05 -8.73 -3.09
C LYS A 129 -14.95 -8.59 -2.03
N LEU A 130 -15.15 -7.79 -0.99
CA LEU A 130 -14.17 -7.53 0.07
C LEU A 130 -14.38 -8.47 1.26
#